data_AF-A0A0F2GNP6-F1
#
_entry.id   AF-A0A0F2GNP6-F1
#
_cell.length_a   1.000
_cell.length_b   1.000
_cell.length_c   1.000
_cell.angle_alpha   90.00
_cell.angle_beta   90.00
_cell.angle_gamma   90.00
#
_symmetry.space_group_name_H-M   'P 1'
#
loop_
_entity.id
_entity.type
_entity.pdbx_description
1 polymer ?
#
loop_
_entity_poly.entity_id
_entity_poly.type
_entity_poly.pdbx_seq_one_letter_code
_entity_poly.pdbx_strand_id
1 'polypeptide(L)'
;LPVLSIEPECLSEYIMRRSENEQHLSTAEVATLVLKQAGENKASECLQLWFEAFRETYMLTKTRVKNDPNRPHLKRFKEWLKTES
;
A
#
# COMPACT_ATOMS: atom_id res chain seq x y z
N LEU A 1 -0.77 5.46 -28.47
CA LEU A 1 -1.23 5.19 -27.08
C LEU A 1 -0.57 6.21 -26.17
N PRO A 2 -1.31 6.94 -25.31
CA PRO A 2 -0.68 7.85 -24.37
C PRO A 2 -0.01 7.04 -23.26
N VAL A 3 1.28 7.25 -23.06
CA VAL A 3 2.04 6.66 -21.96
C VAL A 3 1.90 7.60 -20.76
N LEU A 4 1.26 7.12 -19.69
CA LEU A 4 1.19 7.84 -18.43
C LEU A 4 2.52 7.64 -17.70
N SER A 5 3.37 8.67 -17.65
CA SER A 5 4.60 8.63 -16.86
C SER A 5 4.24 8.96 -15.41
N ILE A 6 4.44 7.99 -14.52
CA ILE A 6 4.25 8.16 -13.08
C ILE A 6 5.64 8.25 -12.47
N GLU A 7 5.97 9.41 -11.90
CA GLU A 7 7.18 9.61 -11.11
C GLU A 7 6.81 9.42 -9.63
N PRO A 8 7.21 8.31 -8.99
CA PRO A 8 6.89 8.10 -7.58
C PRO A 8 7.71 9.03 -6.69
N GLU A 9 7.03 9.82 -5.88
CA GLU A 9 7.65 10.68 -4.85
C GLU A 9 8.08 9.88 -3.59
N CYS A 10 7.57 8.67 -3.41
CA CYS A 10 7.83 7.81 -2.24
C CYS A 10 8.35 6.44 -2.66
N LEU A 11 9.33 5.92 -1.91
CA LEU A 11 9.85 4.57 -2.08
C LEU A 11 8.77 3.53 -1.76
N SER A 12 8.75 2.43 -2.52
CA SER A 12 7.91 1.27 -2.20
C SER A 12 8.28 0.72 -0.83
N GLU A 13 7.31 0.60 0.06
CA GLU A 13 7.49 -0.04 1.37
C GLU A 13 7.34 -1.58 1.29
N TYR A 14 7.22 -2.14 0.08
CA TYR A 14 6.93 -3.55 -0.15
C TYR A 14 8.20 -4.42 -0.09
N ILE A 15 8.42 -5.10 1.03
CA ILE A 15 9.45 -6.15 1.14
C ILE A 15 8.76 -7.52 1.06
N MET A 16 8.47 -7.98 -0.16
CA MET A 16 8.07 -9.38 -0.38
C MET A 16 8.98 -10.03 -1.41
N ARG A 17 9.85 -10.94 -0.92
CA ARG A 17 10.89 -11.69 -1.64
C ARG A 17 11.67 -10.86 -2.68
N ARG A 18 12.83 -10.35 -2.22
CA ARG A 18 13.85 -9.64 -2.99
C ARG A 18 13.90 -10.08 -4.47
N SER A 19 13.49 -9.17 -5.33
CA SER A 19 14.15 -8.92 -6.62
C SER A 19 15.19 -7.84 -6.34
N GLU A 20 16.44 -8.02 -6.80
CA GLU A 20 17.60 -7.14 -6.53
C GLU A 20 17.52 -5.73 -7.17
N ASN A 21 16.32 -5.26 -7.53
CA ASN A 21 16.12 -3.93 -8.09
C ASN A 21 15.23 -3.10 -7.14
N GLU A 22 15.84 -2.17 -6.41
CA GLU A 22 15.25 -1.27 -5.42
C GLU A 22 14.27 -0.21 -5.99
N GLN A 23 13.76 -0.38 -7.21
CA GLN A 23 12.91 0.60 -7.92
C GLN A 23 11.51 0.09 -8.31
N HIS A 24 11.08 -1.08 -7.83
CA HIS A 24 9.80 -1.65 -8.26
C HIS A 24 8.66 -1.37 -7.27
N LEU A 25 7.72 -0.51 -7.68
CA LEU A 25 6.40 -0.43 -7.07
C LEU A 25 5.63 -1.73 -7.35
N SER A 26 4.92 -2.23 -6.35
CA SER A 26 3.95 -3.31 -6.53
C SER A 26 2.77 -2.85 -7.40
N THR A 27 2.04 -3.79 -8.00
CA THR A 27 0.81 -3.47 -8.78
C THR A 27 -0.18 -2.62 -7.98
N ALA A 28 -0.31 -2.89 -6.68
CA ALA A 28 -1.19 -2.11 -5.79
C ALA A 28 -0.70 -0.67 -5.60
N GLU A 29 0.61 -0.47 -5.40
CA GLU A 29 1.19 0.87 -5.27
C GLU A 29 1.10 1.67 -6.58
N VAL A 30 1.35 1.05 -7.73
CA VAL A 30 1.12 1.69 -9.04
C VAL A 30 -0.35 2.07 -9.21
N ALA A 31 -1.28 1.17 -8.86
CA ALA A 31 -2.70 1.44 -8.96
C ALA A 31 -3.14 2.60 -8.05
N THR A 32 -2.60 2.71 -6.82
CA THR A 32 -2.82 3.87 -5.95
C THR A 32 -2.40 5.16 -6.66
N LEU A 33 -1.21 5.20 -7.27
CA LEU A 33 -0.72 6.39 -7.98
C LEU A 33 -1.58 6.73 -9.21
N VAL A 34 -2.01 5.72 -9.97
CA VAL A 34 -2.93 5.89 -11.10
C VAL A 34 -4.26 6.49 -10.65
N LEU A 35 -4.85 5.98 -9.56
CA LEU A 35 -6.12 6.48 -9.03
C LEU A 35 -5.99 7.95 -8.57
N LYS A 36 -4.89 8.28 -7.89
CA LYS A 36 -4.60 9.66 -7.48
C LYS A 36 -4.47 10.59 -8.69
N GLN A 37 -3.73 10.16 -9.72
CA GLN A 37 -3.54 10.94 -10.95
C GLN A 37 -4.83 11.11 -11.76
N ALA A 38 -5.75 10.13 -11.67
CA ALA A 38 -7.07 10.20 -12.28
C ALA A 38 -8.06 11.10 -11.50
N GLY A 39 -7.66 11.65 -10.35
CA GLY A 39 -8.52 12.45 -9.47
C GLY A 39 -9.39 11.63 -8.52
N GLU A 40 -9.28 10.30 -8.55
CA GLU A 40 -10.01 9.36 -7.70
C GLU A 40 -9.33 9.24 -6.31
N ASN A 41 -9.22 10.37 -5.61
CA ASN A 41 -8.47 10.47 -4.36
C ASN A 41 -8.96 9.50 -3.27
N LYS A 42 -10.28 9.31 -3.17
CA LYS A 42 -10.88 8.36 -2.21
C LYS A 42 -10.52 6.91 -2.51
N ALA A 43 -10.58 6.53 -3.78
CA ALA A 43 -10.23 5.17 -4.21
C ALA A 43 -8.73 4.92 -4.00
N SER A 44 -7.89 5.92 -4.31
CA SER A 44 -6.45 5.89 -4.03
C SER A 44 -6.17 5.68 -2.54
N GLU A 45 -6.79 6.48 -1.67
CA GLU A 45 -6.58 6.37 -0.22
C GLU A 45 -7.06 5.02 0.33
N CYS A 46 -8.24 4.56 -0.11
CA CYS A 46 -8.78 3.26 0.23
C CYS A 46 -7.80 2.12 -0.11
N LEU A 47 -7.32 2.10 -1.35
CA LEU A 47 -6.41 1.06 -1.83
C LEU A 47 -5.08 1.07 -1.08
N GLN A 48 -4.53 2.26 -0.82
CA GLN A 48 -3.30 2.44 -0.05
C GLN A 48 -3.44 1.88 1.38
N LEU A 49 -4.46 2.31 2.11
CA LEU A 49 -4.69 1.88 3.50
C LEU A 49 -4.99 0.39 3.60
N TRP A 50 -5.77 -0.14 2.66
CA TRP A 50 -6.01 -1.57 2.58
C TRP A 50 -4.72 -2.35 2.33
N PHE A 51 -3.88 -1.89 1.40
CA PHE A 51 -2.64 -2.57 1.05
C PHE A 51 -1.64 -2.58 2.22
N GLU A 52 -1.53 -1.48 2.96
CA GLU A 52 -0.75 -1.41 4.20
C GLU A 52 -1.20 -2.44 5.24
N ALA A 53 -2.51 -2.52 5.51
CA ALA A 53 -3.09 -3.50 6.43
C ALA A 53 -2.91 -4.95 5.96
N PHE A 54 -2.98 -5.18 4.65
CA PHE A 54 -2.71 -6.48 4.04
C PHE A 54 -1.25 -6.89 4.24
N ARG A 55 -0.28 -6.01 3.94
CA ARG A 55 1.15 -6.29 4.12
C ARG A 55 1.49 -6.59 5.58
N GLU A 56 0.96 -5.80 6.51
CA GLU A 56 1.11 -6.02 7.96
C GLU A 56 0.64 -7.44 8.35
N THR A 57 -0.52 -7.86 7.86
CA THR A 57 -1.09 -9.19 8.12
C THR A 57 -0.29 -10.31 7.45
N TYR A 58 0.18 -10.07 6.24
CA TYR A 58 0.99 -11.03 5.50
C TYR A 58 2.33 -11.30 6.18
N MET A 59 3.03 -10.25 6.63
CA MET A 59 4.31 -10.37 7.32
C MET A 59 4.18 -11.09 8.68
N LEU A 60 3.05 -10.94 9.37
CA LEU A 60 2.73 -11.72 10.58
C LEU A 60 2.69 -13.24 10.31
N THR A 61 2.23 -13.66 9.13
CA THR A 61 2.13 -15.09 8.79
C THR A 61 3.43 -15.70 8.27
N LYS A 62 4.33 -14.90 7.67
CA LYS A 62 5.55 -15.40 7.04
C LYS A 62 6.82 -15.35 7.89
N THR A 63 6.83 -14.62 9.01
CA THR A 63 8.10 -14.29 9.68
C THR A 63 8.01 -14.46 11.21
N ARG A 64 9.02 -15.12 11.82
CA ARG A 64 9.27 -15.09 13.29
C ARG A 64 9.81 -13.73 13.77
N VAL A 65 9.40 -12.63 13.14
CA VAL A 65 9.87 -11.28 13.47
C VAL A 65 8.99 -10.73 14.59
N LYS A 66 9.61 -10.00 15.54
CA LYS A 66 8.88 -9.22 16.56
C LYS A 66 8.03 -8.19 15.83
N ASN A 67 6.76 -8.51 15.62
CA ASN A 67 5.78 -7.61 15.02
C ASN A 67 5.00 -6.90 16.12
N ASP A 68 4.56 -5.68 15.85
CA ASP A 68 3.73 -4.91 16.77
C ASP A 68 2.35 -5.60 16.90
N PRO A 69 1.99 -6.15 18.08
CA PRO A 69 0.69 -6.78 18.28
C PRO A 69 -0.48 -5.80 18.13
N ASN A 70 -0.23 -4.49 18.16
CA ASN A 70 -1.27 -3.47 18.03
C ASN A 70 -1.83 -3.33 16.61
N ARG A 71 -1.18 -3.91 15.58
CA ARG A 71 -1.61 -3.88 14.18
C ARG A 71 -2.04 -2.46 13.73
N PRO A 72 -1.14 -1.46 13.84
CA PRO A 72 -1.47 -0.06 13.60
C PRO A 72 -2.04 0.21 12.20
N HIS A 73 -1.60 -0.49 11.15
CA HIS A 73 -2.10 -0.26 9.79
C HIS A 73 -3.53 -0.78 9.63
N LEU A 74 -3.83 -1.96 10.18
CA LEU A 74 -5.20 -2.45 10.23
C LEU A 74 -6.13 -1.52 11.02
N LYS A 75 -5.65 -0.95 12.14
CA LYS A 75 -6.44 -0.01 12.94
C LYS A 75 -6.76 1.26 12.14
N ARG A 76 -5.76 1.84 11.48
CA ARG A 76 -5.93 3.02 10.62
C ARG A 76 -6.93 2.79 9.48
N PHE A 77 -6.85 1.64 8.80
CA PHE A 77 -7.81 1.29 7.75
C PHE A 77 -9.25 1.19 8.29
N LYS A 78 -9.43 0.58 9.47
CA LYS A 78 -10.76 0.49 10.12
C LYS A 78 -11.30 1.84 10.56
N GLU A 79 -10.45 2.75 11.02
CA GLU A 79 -10.84 4.11 11.38
C GLU A 79 -11.30 4.87 10.14
N TRP A 80 -10.55 4.77 9.04
CA TRP A 80 -10.93 5.36 7.75
C TRP A 80 -12.26 4.80 7.21
N LEU A 81 -12.51 3.49 7.33
CA LEU A 81 -13.81 2.90 6.94
C LEU A 81 -14.99 3.47 7.74
N LYS A 82 -14.77 3.80 9.02
CA LYS A 82 -15.81 4.40 9.87
C LYS A 82 -16.06 5.87 9.56
N THR A 83 -15.07 6.58 9.03
CA THR A 83 -15.25 7.98 8.60
C THR A 83 -15.94 8.07 7.24
N GLU A 84 -15.97 6.99 6.47
CA GLU A 84 -16.51 6.94 5.11
C GLU A 84 -17.89 6.22 5.01
N SER A 85 -18.37 5.56 6.08
CA SER A 85 -19.73 5.01 6.19
C SER A 85 -20.73 6.03 6.72
#